data_AF-A0A841BMP5-F1
#
_entry.id   AF-A0A841BMP5-F1
#
_cell.length_a   1.000
_cell.length_b   1.000
_cell.length_c   1.000
_cell.angle_alpha   90.00
_cell.angle_beta   90.00
_cell.angle_gamma   90.00
#
_symmetry.space_group_name_H-M   'P 1'
#
loop_
_entity.id
_entity.type
_entity.pdbx_description
1 polymer ?
#
loop_
_entity_poly.entity_id
_entity_poly.type
_entity_poly.pdbx_seq_one_letter_code
_entity_poly.pdbx_strand_id
1 'polypeptide(L)'
;MLRTRQAMLGIALLAVTISMLPASAVAEPAPTARSLEQIVADAVVARVGRSTTEIAAAGRTLRTDVQRTDATGAWAFGVGMLQAPAKPGEYPAAWLFLAQRQQTGWSVALESTQEFLDLAAKAPATVFSAQERSTFESAWRAGRSGLLALSNNTGLRLPYAVGATWTMGGGPHGWGGSESPFSSVDLSGGDGIVRAAGAGSVYTMCADSSNGGTAGGWRRVYHASGYTTDYYHLWNLTGLGASVNEGDALGNIGVNLCAGGSASGPHVHWGILSGTTRVAWHWRSAGKWVFWAGAAYGGYALHGSTQANVGTGLYNYGALGLNQGIIDAWGSGTINKRSGPGTGYGIVGSVADGTTVTISCWRAGTSVGGRWGTTTTWDKLSDGTWISDALIYTGVGTIGPNC
;
A
#
# COMPACT_ATOMS: atom_id res chain seq x y z
N MET A 1 28.94 11.29 109.69
CA MET A 1 28.32 10.88 108.41
C MET A 1 27.35 11.98 107.97
N LEU A 2 27.78 12.88 107.10
CA LEU A 2 26.96 13.98 106.57
C LEU A 2 26.54 13.63 105.13
N ARG A 3 25.22 13.64 104.87
CA ARG A 3 24.63 13.44 103.54
C ARG A 3 24.45 14.79 102.83
N THR A 4 24.88 14.82 101.57
CA THR A 4 24.99 15.97 100.68
C THR A 4 23.67 16.28 99.96
N ARG A 5 23.42 17.58 99.75
CA ARG A 5 22.30 18.18 99.00
C ARG A 5 22.55 18.14 97.49
N GLN A 6 21.50 18.04 96.68
CA GLN A 6 21.51 18.45 95.28
C GLN A 6 20.29 19.34 94.98
N ALA A 7 20.57 20.50 94.37
CA ALA A 7 19.60 21.49 93.89
C ALA A 7 19.44 21.32 92.37
N MET A 8 18.19 21.36 91.88
CA MET A 8 17.89 21.36 90.45
C MET A 8 17.98 22.79 89.88
N LEU A 9 18.72 22.94 88.78
CA LEU A 9 18.87 24.17 88.00
C LEU A 9 17.96 24.08 86.76
N GLY A 10 17.03 25.01 86.59
CA GLY A 10 16.18 25.11 85.40
C GLY A 10 16.88 25.86 84.27
N ILE A 11 16.90 25.28 83.07
CA ILE A 11 17.45 25.88 81.85
C ILE A 11 16.26 26.36 80.99
N ALA A 12 16.22 27.65 80.68
CA ALA A 12 15.27 28.25 79.75
C ALA A 12 15.82 28.19 78.31
N LEU A 13 15.04 27.61 77.37
CA LEU A 13 15.34 27.61 75.93
C LEU A 13 14.82 28.91 75.29
N LEU A 14 15.69 29.67 74.64
CA LEU A 14 15.33 30.77 73.73
C LEU A 14 15.00 30.18 72.34
N ALA A 15 13.79 30.42 71.83
CA ALA A 15 13.42 30.12 70.45
C ALA A 15 13.73 31.32 69.55
N VAL A 16 14.62 31.14 68.56
CA VAL A 16 14.90 32.13 67.50
C VAL A 16 13.98 31.84 66.31
N THR A 17 13.06 32.75 66.01
CA THR A 17 12.21 32.70 64.82
C THR A 17 12.93 33.33 63.62
N ILE A 18 13.43 32.49 62.71
CA ILE A 18 13.96 32.93 61.41
C ILE A 18 12.77 33.17 60.48
N SER A 19 12.52 34.43 60.11
CA SER A 19 11.50 34.79 59.11
C SER A 19 12.04 34.49 57.71
N MET A 20 11.60 33.39 57.10
CA MET A 20 11.84 33.12 55.68
C MET A 20 10.86 33.93 54.83
N LEU A 21 11.38 34.86 54.03
CA LEU A 21 10.62 35.50 52.95
C LEU A 21 10.28 34.44 51.89
N PRO A 22 9.06 34.41 51.34
CA PRO A 22 8.74 33.49 50.26
C PRO A 22 9.54 33.89 49.03
N ALA A 23 10.37 32.97 48.53
CA ALA A 23 10.96 33.10 47.21
C ALA A 23 9.81 33.13 46.19
N SER A 24 9.67 34.24 45.47
CA SER A 24 8.76 34.33 44.33
C SER A 24 9.17 33.24 43.33
N ALA A 25 8.37 32.18 43.24
CA ALA A 25 8.53 31.16 42.21
C ALA A 25 8.35 31.86 40.86
N VAL A 26 9.44 32.05 40.13
CA VAL A 26 9.39 32.43 38.72
C VAL A 26 8.69 31.27 38.03
N ALA A 27 7.46 31.49 37.56
CA ALA A 27 6.72 30.49 36.81
C ALA A 27 7.59 30.07 35.62
N GLU A 28 7.94 28.78 35.59
CA GLU A 28 8.63 28.18 34.47
C GLU A 28 7.78 28.44 33.21
N PRO A 29 8.36 28.95 32.11
CA PRO A 29 7.59 29.21 30.90
C PRO A 29 6.89 27.91 30.49
N ALA A 30 5.56 27.97 30.34
CA ALA A 30 4.78 26.81 29.90
C ALA A 30 5.43 26.20 28.65
N PRO A 31 5.61 24.87 28.57
CA PRO A 31 6.24 24.26 27.42
C PRO A 31 5.52 24.71 26.15
N THR A 32 6.28 25.27 25.20
CA THR A 32 5.73 25.72 23.91
C THR A 32 4.97 24.57 23.26
N ALA A 33 3.70 24.81 22.93
CA ALA A 33 2.86 23.82 22.27
C ALA A 33 3.54 23.33 20.99
N ARG A 34 3.67 22.01 20.84
CA ARG A 34 4.38 21.41 19.71
C ARG A 34 3.65 21.66 18.40
N SER A 35 4.42 21.83 17.32
CA SER A 35 3.85 22.05 15.98
C SER A 35 3.21 20.78 15.44
N LEU A 36 2.33 20.92 14.43
CA LEU A 36 1.71 19.77 13.77
C LEU A 36 2.79 18.87 13.13
N GLU A 37 3.79 19.48 12.51
CA GLU A 37 4.90 18.78 11.84
C GLU A 37 5.69 17.92 12.83
N GLN A 38 5.93 18.42 14.05
CA GLN A 38 6.61 17.66 15.10
C GLN A 38 5.77 16.45 15.54
N ILE A 39 4.45 16.60 15.66
CA ILE A 39 3.55 15.53 16.10
C ILE A 39 3.38 14.48 14.99
N VAL A 40 3.29 14.90 13.71
CA VAL A 40 3.29 13.97 12.57
C VAL A 40 4.63 13.24 12.46
N ALA A 41 5.75 13.93 12.64
CA ALA A 41 7.07 13.32 12.65
C ALA A 41 7.18 12.22 13.73
N ASP A 42 6.70 12.47 14.95
CA ASP A 42 6.66 11.47 16.02
C ASP A 42 5.79 10.27 15.65
N ALA A 43 4.62 10.49 15.03
CA ALA A 43 3.76 9.41 14.59
C ALA A 43 4.45 8.54 13.54
N VAL A 44 5.23 9.14 12.63
CA VAL A 44 6.05 8.42 11.65
C VAL A 44 7.18 7.64 12.32
N VAL A 45 7.90 8.26 13.27
CA VAL A 45 8.96 7.63 14.08
C VAL A 45 8.42 6.39 14.80
N ALA A 46 7.27 6.53 15.46
CA ALA A 46 6.58 5.42 16.13
C ALA A 46 6.17 4.32 15.13
N ARG A 47 5.65 4.71 13.96
CA ARG A 47 5.20 3.78 12.91
C ARG A 47 6.32 2.93 12.34
N VAL A 48 7.53 3.50 12.19
CA VAL A 48 8.71 2.78 11.68
C VAL A 48 9.48 2.04 12.77
N GLY A 49 9.18 2.30 14.05
CA GLY A 49 9.84 1.65 15.19
C GLY A 49 11.34 1.97 15.29
N ARG A 50 11.74 3.18 14.89
CA ARG A 50 13.14 3.66 14.96
C ARG A 50 13.19 5.00 15.66
N SER A 51 14.27 5.29 16.38
CA SER A 51 14.52 6.60 16.97
C SER A 51 14.87 7.65 15.90
N THR A 52 14.67 8.93 16.24
CA THR A 52 15.07 10.06 15.38
C THR A 52 16.56 10.06 15.08
N THR A 53 17.40 9.65 16.03
CA THR A 53 18.85 9.51 15.84
C THR A 53 19.19 8.42 14.82
N GLU A 54 18.54 7.26 14.87
CA GLU A 54 18.75 6.18 13.89
C GLU A 54 18.29 6.58 12.49
N ILE A 55 17.19 7.33 12.40
CA ILE A 55 16.68 7.89 11.15
C ILE A 55 17.71 8.86 10.55
N ALA A 56 18.20 9.81 11.36
CA ALA A 56 19.20 10.79 10.93
C ALA A 56 20.54 10.12 10.56
N ALA A 57 20.98 9.12 11.32
CA ALA A 57 22.19 8.35 11.02
C ALA A 57 22.10 7.58 9.69
N ALA A 58 20.88 7.18 9.28
CA ALA A 58 20.63 6.61 7.96
C ALA A 58 20.54 7.66 6.84
N GLY A 59 20.76 8.95 7.15
CA GLY A 59 20.65 10.06 6.19
C GLY A 59 19.21 10.36 5.77
N ARG A 60 18.21 9.89 6.53
CA ARG A 60 16.79 10.07 6.22
C ARG A 60 16.23 11.28 6.93
N THR A 61 15.24 11.91 6.30
CA THR A 61 14.57 13.10 6.84
C THR A 61 13.08 12.84 7.05
N LEU A 62 12.52 13.44 8.09
CA LEU A 62 11.07 13.43 8.35
C LEU A 62 10.47 14.66 7.68
N ARG A 63 9.45 14.45 6.84
CA ARG A 63 8.76 15.49 6.09
C ARG A 63 7.26 15.39 6.36
N THR A 64 6.62 16.54 6.53
CA THR A 64 5.17 16.65 6.65
C THR A 64 4.67 17.57 5.54
N ASP A 65 3.76 17.06 4.70
CA ASP A 65 3.10 17.82 3.65
C ASP A 65 1.62 17.96 4.00
N VAL A 66 1.21 19.14 4.51
CA VAL A 66 -0.20 19.45 4.75
C VAL A 66 -0.88 19.74 3.41
N GLN A 67 -1.96 19.03 3.10
CA GLN A 67 -2.65 19.13 1.80
C GLN A 67 -4.01 19.82 1.91
N ARG A 68 -4.72 19.61 3.02
CA ARG A 68 -6.05 20.20 3.25
C ARG A 68 -6.15 20.64 4.70
N THR A 69 -6.75 21.80 4.92
CA THR A 69 -7.15 22.30 6.23
C THR A 69 -8.58 22.79 6.18
N ASP A 70 -9.28 22.79 7.31
CA ASP A 70 -10.57 23.47 7.39
C ASP A 70 -10.39 24.99 7.57
N ALA A 71 -11.47 25.75 7.42
CA ALA A 71 -11.44 27.21 7.51
C ALA A 71 -11.00 27.72 8.90
N THR A 72 -11.17 26.92 9.96
CA THR A 72 -10.77 27.29 11.31
C THR A 72 -9.32 26.94 11.65
N GLY A 73 -8.66 26.14 10.80
CA GLY A 73 -7.35 25.56 11.10
C GLY A 73 -7.37 24.56 12.26
N ALA A 74 -8.55 24.04 12.62
CA ALA A 74 -8.70 23.00 13.64
C ALA A 74 -8.51 21.59 13.08
N TRP A 75 -8.54 21.43 11.76
CA TRP A 75 -8.34 20.16 11.09
C TRP A 75 -7.28 20.27 10.01
N ALA A 76 -6.46 19.23 9.90
CA ALA A 76 -5.49 19.07 8.83
C ALA A 76 -5.47 17.63 8.31
N PHE A 77 -5.24 17.50 7.01
CA PHE A 77 -5.02 16.24 6.32
C PHE A 77 -3.80 16.40 5.42
N GLY A 78 -2.97 15.37 5.34
CA GLY A 78 -1.78 15.42 4.51
C GLY A 78 -0.98 14.12 4.52
N VAL A 79 0.31 14.24 4.22
CA VAL A 79 1.25 13.12 4.17
C VAL A 79 2.34 13.33 5.22
N GLY A 80 2.58 12.29 6.03
CA GLY A 80 3.77 12.14 6.85
C GLY A 80 4.73 11.19 6.16
N MET A 81 5.98 11.59 5.99
CA MET A 81 6.95 10.90 5.15
C MET A 81 8.31 10.73 5.82
N LEU A 82 8.88 9.55 5.64
CA LEU A 82 10.29 9.27 5.83
C LEU A 82 10.98 9.35 4.47
N GLN A 83 11.55 10.51 4.17
CA GLN A 83 12.26 10.76 2.93
C GLN A 83 13.62 10.06 2.94
N ALA A 84 13.95 9.45 1.81
CA ALA A 84 15.20 8.72 1.62
C ALA A 84 16.31 9.63 1.09
N PRO A 85 17.59 9.27 1.31
CA PRO A 85 18.69 9.83 0.53
C PRO A 85 18.46 9.61 -0.98
N ALA A 86 18.87 10.56 -1.81
CA ALA A 86 18.82 10.43 -3.25
C ALA A 86 20.00 9.58 -3.79
N LYS A 87 20.00 8.28 -3.48
CA LYS A 87 21.03 7.32 -3.92
C LYS A 87 20.43 5.93 -4.17
N PRO A 88 21.11 5.06 -4.95
CA PRO A 88 20.65 3.70 -5.20
C PRO A 88 20.42 2.87 -3.94
N GLY A 89 19.33 2.09 -3.93
CA GLY A 89 18.97 1.19 -2.83
C GLY A 89 18.29 1.86 -1.63
N GLU A 90 17.99 3.16 -1.69
CA GLU A 90 17.26 3.88 -0.67
C GLU A 90 15.91 4.34 -1.20
N TYR A 91 14.83 4.10 -0.47
CA TYR A 91 13.50 4.54 -0.93
C TYR A 91 12.65 5.06 0.22
N PRO A 92 11.73 6.00 -0.09
CA PRO A 92 10.92 6.66 0.93
C PRO A 92 9.86 5.74 1.52
N ALA A 93 9.31 6.13 2.65
CA ALA A 93 8.04 5.58 3.12
C ALA A 93 7.11 6.75 3.46
N ALA A 94 5.82 6.60 3.19
CA ALA A 94 4.85 7.66 3.46
C ALA A 94 3.47 7.11 3.81
N TRP A 95 2.78 7.90 4.62
CA TRP A 95 1.46 7.61 5.15
C TRP A 95 0.60 8.86 5.08
N LEU A 96 -0.68 8.69 4.75
CA LEU A 96 -1.66 9.74 4.98
C LEU A 96 -1.87 9.97 6.48
N PHE A 97 -2.11 11.21 6.88
CA PHE A 97 -2.49 11.55 8.25
C PHE A 97 -3.77 12.38 8.29
N LEU A 98 -4.53 12.20 9.37
CA LEU A 98 -5.57 13.12 9.81
C LEU A 98 -5.15 13.72 11.16
N ALA A 99 -5.43 15.01 11.32
CA ALA A 99 -5.12 15.73 12.54
C ALA A 99 -6.28 16.62 12.97
N GLN A 100 -6.55 16.64 14.27
CA GLN A 100 -7.51 17.53 14.93
C GLN A 100 -6.81 18.32 16.03
N ARG A 101 -6.98 19.64 16.01
CA ARG A 101 -6.52 20.53 17.06
C ARG A 101 -7.36 20.32 18.33
N GLN A 102 -6.68 20.07 19.43
CA GLN A 102 -7.22 19.90 20.78
C GLN A 102 -6.84 21.11 21.65
N GLN A 103 -7.34 21.15 22.88
CA GLN A 103 -7.02 22.24 23.83
C GLN A 103 -5.51 22.36 24.12
N THR A 104 -4.77 21.25 24.12
CA THR A 104 -3.35 21.19 24.52
C THR A 104 -2.39 20.85 23.38
N GLY A 105 -2.87 20.79 22.12
CA GLY A 105 -2.01 20.45 20.97
C GLY A 105 -2.78 19.82 19.81
N TRP A 106 -2.13 18.95 19.04
CA TRP A 106 -2.77 18.18 17.97
C TRP A 106 -2.94 16.72 18.36
N SER A 107 -4.10 16.15 18.05
CA SER A 107 -4.29 14.71 17.92
C SER A 107 -4.05 14.33 16.46
N VAL A 108 -3.12 13.41 16.22
CA VAL A 108 -2.74 12.95 14.88
C VAL A 108 -2.87 11.44 14.82
N ALA A 109 -3.39 10.92 13.72
CA ALA A 109 -3.35 9.50 13.40
C ALA A 109 -2.90 9.29 11.95
N LEU A 110 -2.11 8.24 11.74
CA LEU A 110 -1.71 7.78 10.40
C LEU A 110 -2.72 6.75 9.90
N GLU A 111 -2.88 6.69 8.59
CA GLU A 111 -3.72 5.70 7.93
C GLU A 111 -3.46 4.25 8.38
N SER A 112 -4.48 3.40 8.26
CA SER A 112 -4.48 2.02 8.77
C SER A 112 -4.27 1.90 10.28
N THR A 113 -4.83 2.86 11.03
CA THR A 113 -5.02 2.79 12.48
C THR A 113 -6.50 2.97 12.81
N GLN A 114 -6.93 2.46 13.96
CA GLN A 114 -8.32 2.69 14.40
C GLN A 114 -8.53 4.18 14.68
N GLU A 115 -7.52 4.82 15.24
CA GLU A 115 -7.47 6.25 15.58
C GLU A 115 -7.66 7.13 14.34
N PHE A 116 -7.14 6.71 13.17
CA PHE A 116 -7.39 7.41 11.91
C PHE A 116 -8.85 7.37 11.50
N LEU A 117 -9.53 6.21 11.66
CA LEU A 117 -10.96 6.11 11.37
C LEU A 117 -11.79 6.92 12.37
N ASP A 118 -11.39 6.93 13.64
CA ASP A 118 -12.07 7.70 14.69
C ASP A 118 -11.95 9.23 14.43
N LEU A 119 -10.81 9.69 13.90
CA LEU A 119 -10.63 11.05 13.42
C LEU A 119 -11.42 11.30 12.13
N ALA A 120 -11.40 10.37 11.18
CA ALA A 120 -12.10 10.47 9.91
C ALA A 120 -13.62 10.64 10.09
N ALA A 121 -14.20 9.94 11.07
CA ALA A 121 -15.61 10.03 11.42
C ALA A 121 -16.03 11.43 11.94
N LYS A 122 -15.08 12.20 12.48
CA LYS A 122 -15.29 13.54 13.06
C LYS A 122 -14.86 14.67 12.12
N ALA A 123 -13.98 14.39 11.17
CA ALA A 123 -13.39 15.38 10.27
C ALA A 123 -14.46 16.05 9.39
N PRO A 124 -14.41 17.39 9.17
CA PRO A 124 -15.30 18.08 8.24
C PRO A 124 -15.16 17.52 6.81
N ALA A 125 -16.25 17.53 6.04
CA ALA A 125 -16.27 17.03 4.66
C ALA A 125 -15.29 17.77 3.72
N THR A 126 -14.92 19.01 4.07
CA THR A 126 -13.91 19.81 3.35
C THR A 126 -12.48 19.30 3.55
N VAL A 127 -12.21 18.59 4.64
CA VAL A 127 -10.89 17.98 4.95
C VAL A 127 -10.88 16.51 4.58
N PHE A 128 -11.97 15.80 4.83
CA PHE A 128 -12.09 14.38 4.52
C PHE A 128 -13.54 14.05 4.16
N SER A 129 -13.78 13.77 2.88
CA SER A 129 -15.13 13.61 2.33
C SER A 129 -15.78 12.29 2.79
N ALA A 130 -17.11 12.21 2.65
CA ALA A 130 -17.86 10.99 2.97
C ALA A 130 -17.42 9.79 2.10
N GLN A 131 -17.05 10.03 0.83
CA GLN A 131 -16.55 8.99 -0.05
C GLN A 131 -15.20 8.45 0.43
N GLU A 132 -14.28 9.33 0.83
CA GLU A 132 -13.00 8.91 1.40
C GLU A 132 -13.20 8.11 2.69
N ARG A 133 -14.11 8.53 3.59
CA ARG A 133 -14.46 7.74 4.78
C ARG A 133 -14.90 6.33 4.40
N SER A 134 -15.82 6.21 3.45
CA SER A 134 -16.31 4.90 2.99
C SER A 134 -15.19 4.03 2.41
N THR A 135 -14.26 4.61 1.64
CA THR A 135 -13.12 3.88 1.06
C THR A 135 -12.19 3.35 2.16
N PHE A 136 -11.79 4.21 3.11
CA PHE A 136 -10.85 3.83 4.17
C PHE A 136 -11.48 2.87 5.19
N GLU A 137 -12.77 3.02 5.53
CA GLU A 137 -13.49 2.06 6.37
C GLU A 137 -13.60 0.69 5.69
N SER A 138 -13.90 0.67 4.38
CA SER A 138 -13.97 -0.58 3.61
C SER A 138 -12.61 -1.26 3.58
N ALA A 139 -11.55 -0.52 3.25
CA ALA A 139 -10.18 -1.03 3.22
C ALA A 139 -9.73 -1.58 4.60
N TRP A 140 -10.05 -0.87 5.68
CA TRP A 140 -9.74 -1.30 7.04
C TRP A 140 -10.49 -2.57 7.45
N ARG A 141 -11.81 -2.62 7.26
CA ARG A 141 -12.63 -3.79 7.59
C ARG A 141 -12.14 -4.99 6.82
N ALA A 142 -11.94 -4.81 5.53
CA ALA A 142 -11.52 -5.87 4.65
C ALA A 142 -10.13 -6.40 5.08
N GLY A 143 -9.20 -5.52 5.50
CA GLY A 143 -7.89 -5.92 6.04
C GLY A 143 -7.96 -6.69 7.36
N ARG A 144 -8.93 -6.38 8.23
CA ARG A 144 -9.15 -7.06 9.52
C ARG A 144 -9.96 -8.34 9.43
N SER A 145 -10.90 -8.44 8.49
CA SER A 145 -11.78 -9.60 8.37
C SER A 145 -11.07 -10.86 7.86
N GLY A 146 -9.80 -10.78 7.42
CA GLY A 146 -9.14 -11.88 6.73
C GLY A 146 -9.80 -12.27 5.40
N LEU A 147 -10.94 -11.68 5.04
CA LEU A 147 -11.56 -11.72 3.72
C LEU A 147 -10.67 -11.04 2.66
N LEU A 148 -9.73 -10.18 3.09
CA LEU A 148 -8.55 -9.74 2.33
C LEU A 148 -7.28 -10.50 2.70
N ALA A 149 -7.34 -11.79 3.02
CA ALA A 149 -6.26 -12.68 2.60
C ALA A 149 -6.33 -12.69 1.05
N LEU A 150 -5.87 -11.59 0.47
CA LEU A 150 -6.28 -11.10 -0.83
C LEU A 150 -6.07 -12.20 -1.85
N SER A 151 -7.14 -12.51 -2.58
CA SER A 151 -7.01 -13.25 -3.83
C SER A 151 -5.77 -12.76 -4.57
N ASN A 152 -4.99 -13.71 -5.06
CA ASN A 152 -3.87 -13.39 -5.92
C ASN A 152 -4.37 -12.72 -7.22
N ASN A 153 -5.66 -12.87 -7.57
CA ASN A 153 -6.33 -12.01 -8.53
C ASN A 153 -6.60 -10.63 -7.91
N THR A 154 -5.79 -9.64 -8.29
CA THR A 154 -5.89 -8.28 -7.75
C THR A 154 -7.07 -7.48 -8.31
N GLY A 155 -7.64 -7.91 -9.44
CA GLY A 155 -8.61 -7.13 -10.20
C GLY A 155 -8.00 -5.90 -10.90
N LEU A 156 -6.68 -5.77 -10.98
CA LEU A 156 -6.00 -4.62 -11.57
C LEU A 156 -5.58 -4.90 -13.02
N ARG A 157 -5.58 -3.86 -13.86
CA ARG A 157 -4.87 -3.85 -15.16
C ARG A 157 -3.41 -3.40 -14.99
N LEU A 158 -2.58 -3.53 -16.02
CA LEU A 158 -1.26 -2.87 -16.01
C LEU A 158 -1.43 -1.34 -16.07
N PRO A 159 -0.47 -0.54 -15.56
CA PRO A 159 -0.64 0.90 -15.31
C PRO A 159 -0.46 1.78 -16.55
N TYR A 160 -0.87 1.30 -17.73
CA TYR A 160 -0.81 1.99 -19.03
C TYR A 160 -1.93 1.49 -19.95
N ALA A 161 -2.15 2.09 -21.11
CA ALA A 161 -3.34 1.82 -21.93
C ALA A 161 -3.60 0.31 -22.17
N VAL A 162 -4.86 -0.11 -22.07
CA VAL A 162 -5.28 -1.46 -22.50
C VAL A 162 -5.01 -1.58 -24.01
N GLY A 163 -4.43 -2.70 -24.43
CA GLY A 163 -3.99 -2.90 -25.80
C GLY A 163 -2.59 -2.41 -26.12
N ALA A 164 -1.92 -1.71 -25.20
CA ALA A 164 -0.52 -1.33 -25.35
C ALA A 164 0.42 -2.39 -24.75
N THR A 165 1.68 -2.34 -25.17
CA THR A 165 2.76 -3.16 -24.62
C THR A 165 3.86 -2.26 -24.08
N TRP A 166 4.22 -2.42 -22.80
CA TRP A 166 5.37 -1.76 -22.17
C TRP A 166 6.39 -2.80 -21.71
N THR A 167 7.65 -2.39 -21.64
CA THR A 167 8.75 -3.25 -21.19
C THR A 167 8.75 -3.38 -19.67
N MET A 168 8.92 -4.60 -19.17
CA MET A 168 9.28 -4.87 -17.78
C MET A 168 10.80 -4.71 -17.62
N GLY A 169 11.24 -3.48 -17.37
CA GLY A 169 12.67 -3.15 -17.26
C GLY A 169 13.33 -3.72 -16.01
N GLY A 170 12.58 -3.79 -14.91
CA GLY A 170 12.94 -4.47 -13.67
C GLY A 170 11.79 -5.35 -13.21
N GLY A 171 12.03 -6.66 -13.07
CA GLY A 171 11.03 -7.61 -12.58
C GLY A 171 10.78 -7.44 -11.07
N PRO A 172 10.01 -8.33 -10.42
CA PRO A 172 9.66 -8.18 -9.00
C PRO A 172 10.85 -7.87 -8.09
N HIS A 173 10.73 -6.80 -7.31
CA HIS A 173 11.75 -6.30 -6.40
C HIS A 173 11.13 -5.53 -5.22
N GLY A 174 11.90 -5.26 -4.17
CA GLY A 174 11.44 -4.48 -3.01
C GLY A 174 11.05 -3.06 -3.42
N TRP A 175 10.29 -2.37 -2.57
CA TRP A 175 10.07 -0.92 -2.79
C TRP A 175 11.39 -0.15 -2.71
N GLY A 176 12.27 -0.59 -1.82
CA GLY A 176 13.65 -0.23 -1.60
C GLY A 176 14.64 -0.82 -2.63
N GLY A 177 14.15 -1.63 -3.57
CA GLY A 177 14.97 -2.40 -4.49
C GLY A 177 15.19 -3.83 -4.04
N SER A 178 15.99 -4.08 -3.01
CA SER A 178 16.45 -5.45 -2.71
C SER A 178 15.74 -6.12 -1.54
N GLU A 179 15.01 -5.36 -0.73
CA GLU A 179 14.35 -5.89 0.46
C GLU A 179 13.07 -6.66 0.12
N SER A 180 12.72 -7.60 1.00
CA SER A 180 11.44 -8.29 0.92
C SER A 180 10.34 -7.52 1.66
N PRO A 181 9.06 -7.63 1.24
CA PRO A 181 8.61 -8.40 0.08
C PRO A 181 8.86 -7.68 -1.25
N PHE A 182 9.01 -8.45 -2.33
CA PHE A 182 9.18 -7.92 -3.69
C PHE A 182 7.86 -7.35 -4.22
N SER A 183 7.60 -6.11 -3.80
CA SER A 183 6.33 -5.40 -3.93
C SER A 183 6.28 -4.41 -5.09
N SER A 184 7.33 -4.33 -5.89
CA SER A 184 7.45 -3.41 -7.02
C SER A 184 7.86 -4.10 -8.32
N VAL A 185 7.51 -3.47 -9.44
CA VAL A 185 7.95 -3.79 -10.80
C VAL A 185 8.20 -2.46 -11.52
N ASP A 186 9.26 -2.40 -12.35
CA ASP A 186 9.60 -1.19 -13.12
C ASP A 186 9.13 -1.35 -14.56
N LEU A 187 8.29 -0.42 -15.00
CA LEU A 187 7.62 -0.48 -16.31
C LEU A 187 7.91 0.79 -17.11
N SER A 188 8.23 0.64 -18.39
CA SER A 188 8.52 1.79 -19.29
C SER A 188 8.14 1.49 -20.75
N GLY A 189 7.95 2.55 -21.54
CA GLY A 189 7.66 2.46 -22.97
C GLY A 189 6.31 3.08 -23.37
N GLY A 190 5.78 2.64 -24.50
CA GLY A 190 4.52 3.10 -25.09
C GLY A 190 4.40 4.63 -25.19
N ASP A 191 3.21 5.16 -24.84
CA ASP A 191 2.91 6.60 -24.84
C ASP A 191 3.52 7.34 -23.63
N GLY A 192 4.16 6.62 -22.71
CA GLY A 192 4.73 7.15 -21.48
C GLY A 192 3.69 7.69 -20.50
N ILE A 193 2.38 7.50 -20.72
CA ILE A 193 1.32 7.95 -19.81
C ILE A 193 1.02 6.85 -18.80
N VAL A 194 1.30 7.14 -17.53
CA VAL A 194 0.99 6.26 -16.41
C VAL A 194 -0.47 6.46 -16.01
N ARG A 195 -1.19 5.36 -15.85
CA ARG A 195 -2.64 5.35 -15.64
C ARG A 195 -3.02 4.49 -14.43
N ALA A 196 -4.09 4.88 -13.74
CA ALA A 196 -4.58 4.18 -12.56
C ALA A 196 -5.00 2.73 -12.87
N ALA A 197 -4.27 1.76 -12.32
CA ALA A 197 -4.44 0.32 -12.56
C ALA A 197 -5.83 -0.24 -12.19
N GLY A 198 -6.61 0.52 -11.43
CA GLY A 198 -8.00 0.26 -11.09
C GLY A 198 -8.62 1.55 -10.55
N ALA A 199 -9.95 1.59 -10.45
CA ALA A 199 -10.65 2.71 -9.84
C ALA A 199 -10.33 2.80 -8.33
N GLY A 200 -10.37 4.00 -7.77
CA GLY A 200 -10.06 4.19 -6.35
C GLY A 200 -9.93 5.64 -5.91
N SER A 201 -9.65 5.82 -4.62
CA SER A 201 -9.26 7.12 -4.05
C SER A 201 -7.78 7.38 -4.33
N VAL A 202 -7.45 8.56 -4.84
CA VAL A 202 -6.08 8.89 -5.27
C VAL A 202 -5.47 10.01 -4.43
N TYR A 203 -4.18 9.89 -4.13
CA TYR A 203 -3.44 10.88 -3.34
C TYR A 203 -2.06 11.14 -3.95
N THR A 204 -1.61 12.38 -3.82
CA THR A 204 -0.21 12.76 -4.05
C THR A 204 0.55 12.46 -2.77
N MET A 205 1.50 11.53 -2.80
CA MET A 205 2.33 11.21 -1.62
C MET A 205 3.54 12.15 -1.52
N CYS A 206 4.09 12.56 -2.65
CA CYS A 206 4.93 13.74 -2.76
C CYS A 206 4.82 14.34 -4.16
N ALA A 207 5.09 15.62 -4.25
CA ALA A 207 5.35 16.30 -5.51
C ALA A 207 6.44 17.35 -5.32
N ASP A 208 7.27 17.51 -6.35
CA ASP A 208 8.17 18.66 -6.50
C ASP A 208 8.38 18.98 -7.98
N SER A 209 9.10 20.06 -8.26
CA SER A 209 9.46 20.48 -9.61
C SER A 209 10.94 20.22 -9.95
N SER A 210 11.60 19.32 -9.22
CA SER A 210 13.05 19.07 -9.33
C SER A 210 13.46 18.54 -10.71
N ASN A 211 12.51 18.00 -11.48
CA ASN A 211 12.74 17.42 -12.80
C ASN A 211 12.42 18.37 -13.96
N GLY A 212 12.87 19.62 -13.92
CA GLY A 212 12.66 20.58 -15.03
C GLY A 212 11.39 21.43 -14.93
N GLY A 213 10.98 21.80 -13.71
CA GLY A 213 9.98 22.85 -13.49
C GLY A 213 8.52 22.42 -13.51
N THR A 214 8.17 21.27 -14.10
CA THR A 214 6.81 20.70 -13.99
C THR A 214 6.73 19.73 -12.81
N ALA A 215 5.59 19.72 -12.12
CA ALA A 215 5.37 18.85 -10.97
C ALA A 215 5.50 17.37 -11.37
N GLY A 216 6.43 16.67 -10.74
CA GLY A 216 6.61 15.22 -10.77
C GLY A 216 6.46 14.63 -9.37
N GLY A 217 6.35 13.32 -9.26
CA GLY A 217 6.44 12.67 -7.96
C GLY A 217 5.79 11.30 -7.81
N TRP A 218 5.10 11.13 -6.69
CA TRP A 218 4.54 9.87 -6.23
C TRP A 218 3.02 9.97 -6.07
N ARG A 219 2.27 9.08 -6.72
CA ARG A 219 0.84 8.88 -6.48
C ARG A 219 0.55 7.56 -5.80
N ARG A 220 -0.50 7.54 -4.98
CA ARG A 220 -1.07 6.34 -4.38
C ARG A 220 -2.55 6.23 -4.73
N VAL A 221 -3.03 5.04 -5.08
CA VAL A 221 -4.45 4.75 -5.33
C VAL A 221 -4.91 3.62 -4.42
N TYR A 222 -5.97 3.86 -3.64
CA TYR A 222 -6.62 2.86 -2.78
C TYR A 222 -7.82 2.28 -3.50
N HIS A 223 -7.82 0.96 -3.71
CA HIS A 223 -8.85 0.27 -4.48
C HIS A 223 -9.91 -0.36 -3.57
N ALA A 224 -11.13 -0.48 -4.11
CA ALA A 224 -12.22 -1.18 -3.43
C ALA A 224 -11.91 -2.68 -3.19
N SER A 225 -10.99 -3.27 -3.97
CA SER A 225 -10.50 -4.64 -3.76
C SER A 225 -9.66 -4.79 -2.49
N GLY A 226 -9.32 -3.69 -1.80
CA GLY A 226 -8.45 -3.70 -0.62
C GLY A 226 -6.96 -3.66 -0.94
N TYR A 227 -6.60 -3.81 -2.21
CA TYR A 227 -5.26 -3.48 -2.69
C TYR A 227 -5.08 -1.96 -2.78
N THR A 228 -3.83 -1.54 -2.67
CA THR A 228 -3.39 -0.17 -2.93
C THR A 228 -2.21 -0.24 -3.90
N THR A 229 -2.13 0.72 -4.82
CA THR A 229 -1.02 0.82 -5.77
C THR A 229 -0.27 2.14 -5.62
N ASP A 230 1.06 2.06 -5.69
CA ASP A 230 1.97 3.20 -5.67
C ASP A 230 2.61 3.39 -7.04
N TYR A 231 2.72 4.63 -7.49
CA TYR A 231 3.28 5.02 -8.79
C TYR A 231 4.34 6.09 -8.56
N TYR A 232 5.61 5.72 -8.64
CA TYR A 232 6.74 6.62 -8.39
C TYR A 232 7.59 6.89 -9.62
N HIS A 233 8.46 7.90 -9.50
CA HIS A 233 9.24 8.55 -10.54
C HIS A 233 8.43 9.32 -11.58
N LEU A 234 7.18 9.68 -11.26
CA LEU A 234 6.31 10.32 -12.24
C LEU A 234 6.77 11.74 -12.58
N TRP A 235 6.47 12.15 -13.79
CA TRP A 235 6.59 13.50 -14.33
C TRP A 235 5.20 14.00 -14.76
N ASN A 236 5.02 15.31 -14.92
CA ASN A 236 3.78 15.92 -15.45
C ASN A 236 2.51 15.38 -14.76
N LEU A 237 2.50 15.50 -13.43
CA LEU A 237 1.40 15.07 -12.60
C LEU A 237 0.09 15.74 -13.03
N THR A 238 -0.93 14.94 -13.33
CA THR A 238 -2.25 15.43 -13.74
C THR A 238 -3.01 16.12 -12.59
N GLY A 239 -3.99 16.97 -12.92
CA GLY A 239 -4.95 17.42 -11.92
C GLY A 239 -5.76 16.23 -11.39
N LEU A 240 -5.86 16.08 -10.08
CA LEU A 240 -6.63 15.00 -9.45
C LEU A 240 -7.90 15.52 -8.79
N GLY A 241 -8.97 14.74 -8.88
CA GLY A 241 -10.07 14.78 -7.93
C GLY A 241 -9.79 13.88 -6.71
N ALA A 242 -10.80 13.67 -5.87
CA ALA A 242 -10.71 12.74 -4.73
C ALA A 242 -10.67 11.24 -5.15
N SER A 243 -11.02 10.95 -6.41
CA SER A 243 -11.08 9.61 -6.97
C SER A 243 -10.64 9.59 -8.42
N VAL A 244 -10.25 8.40 -8.89
CA VAL A 244 -9.94 8.08 -10.28
C VAL A 244 -10.72 6.85 -10.71
N ASN A 245 -11.05 6.80 -11.99
CA ASN A 245 -11.50 5.58 -12.65
C ASN A 245 -10.30 4.74 -13.09
N GLU A 246 -10.55 3.46 -13.35
CA GLU A 246 -9.59 2.63 -14.06
C GLU A 246 -9.29 3.25 -15.43
N GLY A 247 -8.02 3.55 -15.72
CA GLY A 247 -7.62 4.13 -17.02
C GLY A 247 -7.20 5.60 -16.95
N ASP A 248 -7.60 6.30 -15.89
CA ASP A 248 -7.32 7.73 -15.74
C ASP A 248 -5.81 7.98 -15.65
N ALA A 249 -5.35 9.05 -16.30
CA ALA A 249 -3.96 9.44 -16.30
C ALA A 249 -3.54 10.01 -14.94
N LEU A 250 -2.42 9.53 -14.39
CA LEU A 250 -1.85 9.95 -13.11
C LEU A 250 -0.64 10.88 -13.27
N GLY A 251 0.00 10.76 -14.43
CA GLY A 251 1.21 11.46 -14.85
C GLY A 251 1.89 10.70 -15.97
N ASN A 252 3.17 10.99 -16.19
CA ASN A 252 4.03 10.34 -17.17
C ASN A 252 5.19 9.63 -16.47
N ILE A 253 5.78 8.64 -17.14
CA ILE A 253 7.04 8.05 -16.69
C ILE A 253 8.13 9.14 -16.61
N GLY A 254 9.05 9.01 -15.67
CA GLY A 254 10.07 10.01 -15.44
C GLY A 254 11.17 9.50 -14.51
N VAL A 255 11.89 10.46 -13.92
CA VAL A 255 13.00 10.21 -12.99
C VAL A 255 12.88 11.05 -11.72
N ASN A 256 11.66 11.52 -11.40
CA ASN A 256 11.47 12.41 -10.26
C ASN A 256 11.79 11.71 -8.93
N LEU A 257 12.47 12.43 -8.02
CA LEU A 257 12.94 11.93 -6.74
C LEU A 257 12.40 12.77 -5.56
N CYS A 258 11.14 13.22 -5.61
CA CYS A 258 10.54 14.11 -4.60
C CYS A 258 10.63 13.60 -3.16
N ALA A 259 10.88 12.31 -2.98
CA ALA A 259 11.07 11.68 -1.68
C ALA A 259 12.37 10.85 -1.61
N GLY A 260 13.31 11.07 -2.54
CA GLY A 260 14.61 10.39 -2.59
C GLY A 260 14.63 9.13 -3.45
N GLY A 261 15.68 8.34 -3.26
CA GLY A 261 16.03 7.17 -4.07
C GLY A 261 16.74 7.51 -5.36
N SER A 262 16.62 6.64 -6.36
CA SER A 262 17.31 6.78 -7.64
C SER A 262 16.49 6.24 -8.79
N ALA A 263 16.61 6.86 -9.96
CA ALA A 263 16.09 6.34 -11.21
C ALA A 263 17.17 6.47 -12.29
N SER A 264 17.45 5.38 -13.01
CA SER A 264 18.47 5.35 -14.08
C SER A 264 17.96 5.89 -15.41
N GLY A 265 16.64 6.01 -15.57
CA GLY A 265 15.97 6.55 -16.75
C GLY A 265 14.45 6.56 -16.57
N PRO A 266 13.69 7.14 -17.53
CA PRO A 266 12.24 7.27 -17.40
C PRO A 266 11.52 5.92 -17.27
N HIS A 267 10.87 5.69 -16.14
CA HIS A 267 9.99 4.54 -15.89
C HIS A 267 8.93 4.90 -14.83
N VAL A 268 7.96 4.02 -14.62
CA VAL A 268 7.16 4.01 -13.39
C VAL A 268 7.66 2.87 -12.50
N HIS A 269 8.02 3.21 -11.28
CA HIS A 269 8.24 2.23 -10.22
C HIS A 269 6.88 1.93 -9.57
N TRP A 270 6.29 0.79 -9.95
CA TRP A 270 4.91 0.45 -9.65
C TRP A 270 4.80 -0.55 -8.49
N GLY A 271 4.33 -0.06 -7.35
CA GLY A 271 4.26 -0.80 -6.08
C GLY A 271 2.85 -1.32 -5.77
N ILE A 272 2.77 -2.42 -5.01
CA ILE A 272 1.51 -2.98 -4.48
C ILE A 272 1.52 -3.13 -2.96
N LEU A 273 0.37 -2.85 -2.34
CA LEU A 273 0.10 -3.02 -0.92
C LEU A 273 -1.26 -3.69 -0.71
N SER A 274 -1.41 -4.39 0.41
CA SER A 274 -2.69 -4.76 1.02
C SER A 274 -3.02 -3.72 2.09
N GLY A 275 -4.04 -2.90 1.87
CA GLY A 275 -4.24 -1.68 2.65
C GLY A 275 -2.99 -0.79 2.57
N THR A 276 -2.24 -0.68 3.67
CA THR A 276 -0.96 0.05 3.72
C THR A 276 0.27 -0.83 3.88
N THR A 277 0.11 -2.15 3.86
CA THR A 277 1.21 -3.10 4.05
C THR A 277 1.68 -3.61 2.71
N ARG A 278 2.97 -3.43 2.41
CA ARG A 278 3.60 -3.92 1.19
C ARG A 278 3.45 -5.44 1.09
N VAL A 279 3.04 -5.94 -0.08
CA VAL A 279 2.90 -7.38 -0.36
C VAL A 279 3.67 -7.72 -1.62
N ALA A 280 4.07 -8.98 -1.77
CA ALA A 280 4.85 -9.38 -2.94
C ALA A 280 3.97 -9.45 -4.20
N TRP A 281 4.50 -9.06 -5.35
CA TRP A 281 3.89 -9.35 -6.65
C TRP A 281 3.86 -10.85 -6.95
N HIS A 282 4.72 -11.64 -6.31
CA HIS A 282 4.76 -13.09 -6.49
C HIS A 282 3.37 -13.73 -6.31
N TRP A 283 2.97 -14.53 -7.31
CA TRP A 283 1.66 -15.18 -7.47
C TRP A 283 0.50 -14.26 -7.81
N ARG A 284 0.65 -12.95 -7.71
CA ARG A 284 -0.43 -12.00 -7.96
C ARG A 284 -0.53 -11.63 -9.42
N SER A 285 -1.75 -11.37 -9.89
CA SER A 285 -2.01 -10.97 -11.27
C SER A 285 -2.31 -9.50 -11.43
N ALA A 286 -1.83 -8.88 -12.51
CA ALA A 286 -2.37 -7.64 -13.02
C ALA A 286 -2.25 -7.55 -14.55
N GLY A 287 -3.23 -6.96 -15.22
CA GLY A 287 -3.31 -6.94 -16.69
C GLY A 287 -3.34 -8.34 -17.32
N LYS A 288 -3.84 -9.32 -16.56
CA LYS A 288 -3.82 -10.76 -16.86
C LYS A 288 -2.41 -11.37 -16.99
N TRP A 289 -1.44 -10.78 -16.32
CA TRP A 289 -0.11 -11.37 -16.10
C TRP A 289 0.03 -11.78 -14.64
N VAL A 290 0.50 -12.99 -14.38
CA VAL A 290 0.82 -13.51 -13.04
C VAL A 290 2.32 -13.35 -12.79
N PHE A 291 2.71 -12.55 -11.80
CA PHE A 291 4.12 -12.25 -11.56
C PHE A 291 4.81 -13.34 -10.74
N TRP A 292 6.05 -13.66 -11.11
CA TRP A 292 6.91 -14.62 -10.45
C TRP A 292 8.18 -13.94 -9.97
N ALA A 293 8.37 -13.89 -8.66
CA ALA A 293 9.58 -13.32 -8.07
C ALA A 293 10.76 -14.27 -8.24
N GLY A 294 11.93 -13.70 -8.54
CA GLY A 294 13.23 -14.38 -8.55
C GLY A 294 14.17 -13.76 -7.53
N ALA A 295 15.39 -13.43 -7.95
CA ALA A 295 16.21 -12.43 -7.26
C ALA A 295 15.63 -11.02 -7.48
N ALA A 296 16.03 -10.04 -6.66
CA ALA A 296 15.57 -8.66 -6.82
C ALA A 296 15.84 -8.15 -8.24
N TYR A 297 14.84 -7.50 -8.83
CA TYR A 297 14.77 -7.01 -10.21
C TYR A 297 14.75 -8.11 -11.28
N GLY A 298 14.85 -9.38 -10.87
CA GLY A 298 14.71 -10.56 -11.74
C GLY A 298 13.28 -11.09 -11.76
N GLY A 299 13.13 -12.37 -12.11
CA GLY A 299 11.82 -13.02 -12.22
C GLY A 299 11.20 -12.88 -13.61
N TYR A 300 9.90 -13.09 -13.70
CA TYR A 300 9.13 -13.07 -14.95
C TYR A 300 7.63 -12.88 -14.67
N ALA A 301 6.82 -12.81 -15.72
CA ALA A 301 5.37 -12.84 -15.63
C ALA A 301 4.77 -13.89 -16.59
N LEU A 302 3.64 -14.48 -16.23
CA LEU A 302 2.93 -15.50 -17.03
C LEU A 302 1.55 -15.01 -17.51
N HIS A 303 1.22 -15.28 -18.76
CA HIS A 303 -0.14 -15.19 -19.29
C HIS A 303 -0.51 -16.53 -19.92
N GLY A 304 -1.24 -17.37 -19.17
CA GLY A 304 -1.29 -18.81 -19.46
C GLY A 304 0.12 -19.40 -19.39
N SER A 305 0.51 -20.13 -20.43
CA SER A 305 1.85 -20.70 -20.58
C SER A 305 2.87 -19.72 -21.13
N THR A 306 2.45 -18.53 -21.60
CA THR A 306 3.36 -17.52 -22.16
C THR A 306 4.15 -16.86 -21.04
N GLN A 307 5.47 -16.93 -21.10
CA GLN A 307 6.37 -16.29 -20.14
C GLN A 307 7.04 -15.04 -20.72
N ALA A 308 6.90 -13.93 -20.01
CA ALA A 308 7.60 -12.68 -20.29
C ALA A 308 8.70 -12.46 -19.23
N ASN A 309 9.95 -12.55 -19.67
CA ASN A 309 11.11 -12.29 -18.81
C ASN A 309 11.37 -10.78 -18.66
N VAL A 310 12.18 -10.41 -17.68
CA VAL A 310 12.71 -9.04 -17.57
C VAL A 310 13.38 -8.62 -18.89
N GLY A 311 13.16 -7.37 -19.28
CA GLY A 311 13.61 -6.81 -20.56
C GLY A 311 12.65 -7.07 -21.74
N THR A 312 11.55 -7.80 -21.52
CA THR A 312 10.53 -8.05 -22.56
C THR A 312 9.25 -7.24 -22.32
N GLY A 313 8.39 -7.18 -23.34
CA GLY A 313 7.13 -6.46 -23.30
C GLY A 313 6.00 -7.25 -22.61
N LEU A 314 5.22 -6.58 -21.78
CA LEU A 314 3.95 -7.06 -21.25
C LEU A 314 2.82 -6.40 -22.02
N TYR A 315 1.92 -7.17 -22.62
CA TYR A 315 0.72 -6.64 -23.26
C TYR A 315 -0.38 -6.43 -22.21
N ASN A 316 -1.05 -5.28 -22.20
CA ASN A 316 -2.13 -5.04 -21.25
C ASN A 316 -3.46 -5.58 -21.76
N TYR A 317 -3.85 -6.77 -21.27
CA TYR A 317 -5.14 -7.40 -21.57
C TYR A 317 -6.33 -6.81 -20.78
N GLY A 318 -6.11 -5.79 -19.94
CA GLY A 318 -7.10 -5.25 -19.01
C GLY A 318 -7.18 -6.04 -17.71
N ALA A 319 -8.08 -5.63 -16.82
CA ALA A 319 -8.27 -6.28 -15.52
C ALA A 319 -8.80 -7.72 -15.68
N LEU A 320 -8.44 -8.59 -14.74
CA LEU A 320 -9.06 -9.91 -14.60
C LEU A 320 -10.25 -9.79 -13.64
N GLY A 321 -11.46 -10.08 -14.10
CA GLY A 321 -12.65 -10.05 -13.25
C GLY A 321 -12.57 -11.04 -12.09
N LEU A 322 -13.26 -10.76 -10.98
CA LEU A 322 -13.22 -11.61 -9.78
C LEU A 322 -13.86 -12.99 -9.98
N ASN A 323 -14.71 -13.14 -11.00
CA ASN A 323 -15.31 -14.41 -11.42
C ASN A 323 -14.65 -14.98 -12.70
N GLN A 324 -13.46 -14.50 -13.04
CA GLN A 324 -12.75 -14.92 -14.23
C GLN A 324 -11.45 -15.65 -13.87
N GLY A 325 -10.98 -16.47 -14.80
CA GLY A 325 -9.68 -17.11 -14.74
C GLY A 325 -8.98 -17.09 -16.10
N ILE A 326 -7.67 -17.29 -16.08
CA ILE A 326 -6.82 -17.37 -17.27
C ILE A 326 -6.46 -18.83 -17.48
N ILE A 327 -6.79 -19.39 -18.65
CA ILE A 327 -6.38 -20.76 -18.98
C ILE A 327 -4.86 -20.86 -18.99
N ASP A 328 -4.32 -21.81 -18.24
CA ASP A 328 -2.91 -22.20 -18.25
C ASP A 328 -2.84 -23.66 -18.67
N ALA A 329 -2.58 -23.86 -19.97
CA ALA A 329 -2.48 -25.16 -20.59
C ALA A 329 -1.15 -25.88 -20.27
N TRP A 330 -0.30 -25.27 -19.44
CA TRP A 330 1.01 -25.78 -19.05
C TRP A 330 1.86 -26.27 -20.24
N GLY A 331 1.88 -25.48 -21.31
CA GLY A 331 2.65 -25.73 -22.53
C GLY A 331 1.95 -26.61 -23.58
N SER A 332 0.77 -27.17 -23.30
CA SER A 332 0.04 -28.01 -24.27
C SER A 332 -0.75 -27.21 -25.32
N GLY A 333 -0.87 -25.88 -25.15
CA GLY A 333 -1.53 -24.96 -26.08
C GLY A 333 -3.06 -24.92 -26.00
N THR A 334 -3.72 -26.03 -25.65
CA THR A 334 -5.19 -26.06 -25.44
C THR A 334 -5.57 -27.01 -24.29
N ILE A 335 -6.69 -26.73 -23.63
CA ILE A 335 -7.27 -27.56 -22.57
C ILE A 335 -8.64 -28.10 -22.99
N ASN A 336 -8.90 -29.36 -22.67
CA ASN A 336 -10.19 -30.00 -22.92
C ASN A 336 -11.27 -29.46 -21.97
N LYS A 337 -12.39 -29.03 -22.55
CA LYS A 337 -13.62 -28.73 -21.83
C LYS A 337 -14.45 -30.00 -21.69
N ARG A 338 -14.99 -30.25 -20.50
CA ARG A 338 -15.70 -31.49 -20.17
C ARG A 338 -17.19 -31.24 -19.89
N SER A 339 -17.99 -32.27 -20.10
CA SER A 339 -19.44 -32.26 -19.80
C SER A 339 -19.75 -32.29 -18.30
N GLY A 340 -18.77 -32.60 -17.45
CA GLY A 340 -18.92 -32.64 -16.00
C GLY A 340 -17.58 -32.57 -15.26
N PRO A 341 -17.62 -32.51 -13.92
CA PRO A 341 -16.45 -32.29 -13.07
C PRO A 341 -15.63 -33.57 -12.91
N GLY A 342 -14.78 -33.88 -13.88
CA GLY A 342 -13.88 -35.03 -13.77
C GLY A 342 -13.35 -35.52 -15.11
N THR A 343 -12.25 -36.27 -15.08
CA THR A 343 -11.60 -36.75 -16.30
C THR A 343 -12.34 -37.91 -16.99
N GLY A 344 -13.30 -38.54 -16.30
CA GLY A 344 -14.20 -39.55 -16.86
C GLY A 344 -15.39 -38.97 -17.65
N TYR A 345 -15.66 -37.67 -17.56
CA TYR A 345 -16.71 -37.02 -18.34
C TYR A 345 -16.25 -36.75 -19.77
N GLY A 346 -17.18 -36.89 -20.72
CA GLY A 346 -16.91 -36.69 -22.15
C GLY A 346 -16.38 -35.30 -22.46
N ILE A 347 -15.43 -35.23 -23.38
CA ILE A 347 -14.88 -33.97 -23.91
C ILE A 347 -15.93 -33.36 -24.83
N VAL A 348 -16.30 -32.10 -24.56
CA VAL A 348 -17.33 -31.35 -25.29
C VAL A 348 -16.76 -30.12 -26.02
N GLY A 349 -15.45 -29.96 -25.98
CA GLY A 349 -14.73 -28.92 -26.70
C GLY A 349 -13.33 -28.71 -26.14
N SER A 350 -12.67 -27.65 -26.59
CA SER A 350 -11.39 -27.19 -26.06
C SER A 350 -11.39 -25.67 -25.88
N VAL A 351 -10.39 -25.18 -25.17
CA VAL A 351 -10.10 -23.75 -25.00
C VAL A 351 -8.60 -23.52 -25.11
N ALA A 352 -8.20 -22.43 -25.76
CA ALA A 352 -6.79 -22.10 -25.96
C ALA A 352 -6.12 -21.59 -24.67
N ASP A 353 -4.83 -21.85 -24.54
CA ASP A 353 -3.96 -21.25 -23.52
C ASP A 353 -4.06 -19.71 -23.53
N GLY A 354 -3.97 -19.08 -22.35
CA GLY A 354 -4.10 -17.62 -22.18
C GLY A 354 -5.53 -17.08 -22.28
N THR A 355 -6.50 -17.89 -22.74
CA THR A 355 -7.89 -17.46 -22.85
C THR A 355 -8.45 -17.06 -21.47
N THR A 356 -9.14 -15.92 -21.41
CA THR A 356 -9.92 -15.56 -20.21
C THR A 356 -11.27 -16.25 -20.25
N VAL A 357 -11.61 -16.99 -19.21
CA VAL A 357 -12.90 -17.66 -19.05
C VAL A 357 -13.66 -17.09 -17.86
N THR A 358 -15.00 -17.13 -17.91
CA THR A 358 -15.86 -16.74 -16.78
C THR A 358 -16.40 -18.00 -16.10
N ILE A 359 -16.26 -18.06 -14.79
CA ILE A 359 -16.61 -19.19 -13.93
C ILE A 359 -17.92 -18.89 -13.20
N SER A 360 -18.83 -19.86 -13.20
CA SER A 360 -20.17 -19.74 -12.61
C SER A 360 -20.27 -20.35 -11.22
N CYS A 361 -19.72 -21.54 -11.05
CA CYS A 361 -19.70 -22.30 -9.80
C CYS A 361 -18.60 -23.37 -9.89
N TRP A 362 -18.30 -24.03 -8.78
CA TRP A 362 -17.29 -25.10 -8.74
C TRP A 362 -17.88 -26.39 -8.17
N ARG A 363 -17.27 -27.54 -8.47
CA ARG A 363 -17.65 -28.84 -7.88
C ARG A 363 -16.42 -29.74 -7.73
N ALA A 364 -16.42 -30.58 -6.71
CA ALA A 364 -15.39 -31.59 -6.55
C ALA A 364 -15.51 -32.69 -7.63
N GLY A 365 -14.37 -33.15 -8.14
CA GLY A 365 -14.26 -34.13 -9.21
C GLY A 365 -12.96 -34.92 -9.15
N THR A 366 -12.57 -35.51 -10.28
CA THR A 366 -11.30 -36.25 -10.39
C THR A 366 -10.11 -35.33 -10.10
N SER A 367 -9.11 -35.82 -9.35
CA SER A 367 -7.88 -35.08 -9.08
C SER A 367 -7.08 -34.84 -10.36
N VAL A 368 -6.65 -33.59 -10.58
CA VAL A 368 -5.84 -33.16 -11.72
C VAL A 368 -4.69 -32.29 -11.20
N GLY A 369 -3.50 -32.51 -11.75
CA GLY A 369 -2.31 -31.69 -11.50
C GLY A 369 -2.12 -30.62 -12.58
N GLY A 370 -1.64 -29.45 -12.19
CA GLY A 370 -1.29 -28.35 -13.08
C GLY A 370 -0.26 -27.42 -12.46
N ARG A 371 0.07 -26.32 -13.15
CA ARG A 371 1.08 -25.36 -12.70
C ARG A 371 0.78 -24.79 -11.30
N TRP A 372 -0.50 -24.59 -11.02
CA TRP A 372 -0.99 -23.97 -9.78
C TRP A 372 -1.15 -24.99 -8.62
N GLY A 373 -0.79 -26.25 -8.87
CA GLY A 373 -0.89 -27.35 -7.91
C GLY A 373 -1.83 -28.46 -8.38
N THR A 374 -2.05 -29.43 -7.50
CA THR A 374 -3.00 -30.53 -7.71
C THR A 374 -4.29 -30.24 -6.95
N THR A 375 -5.43 -30.36 -7.62
CA THR A 375 -6.74 -30.08 -7.04
C THR A 375 -7.80 -31.08 -7.50
N THR A 376 -8.84 -31.24 -6.69
CA THR A 376 -10.10 -31.92 -7.07
C THR A 376 -11.18 -30.91 -7.47
N THR A 377 -10.90 -29.61 -7.43
CA THR A 377 -11.82 -28.56 -7.86
C THR A 377 -11.95 -28.55 -9.39
N TRP A 378 -13.19 -28.54 -9.86
CA TRP A 378 -13.56 -28.30 -11.25
C TRP A 378 -14.46 -27.08 -11.34
N ASP A 379 -14.10 -26.15 -12.20
CA ASP A 379 -14.85 -24.93 -12.46
C ASP A 379 -15.83 -25.16 -13.60
N LYS A 380 -17.10 -24.82 -13.35
CA LYS A 380 -18.11 -24.74 -14.39
C LYS A 380 -18.05 -23.36 -15.03
N LEU A 381 -17.72 -23.33 -16.32
CA LEU A 381 -17.71 -22.12 -17.11
C LEU A 381 -19.13 -21.64 -17.40
N SER A 382 -19.26 -20.35 -17.75
CA SER A 382 -20.53 -19.73 -18.14
C SER A 382 -21.24 -20.40 -19.33
N ASP A 383 -20.51 -21.14 -20.18
CA ASP A 383 -21.07 -21.94 -21.28
C ASP A 383 -21.57 -23.33 -20.85
N GLY A 384 -21.50 -23.64 -19.55
CA GLY A 384 -21.96 -24.89 -18.97
C GLY A 384 -20.93 -26.02 -18.98
N THR A 385 -19.76 -25.82 -19.59
CA THR A 385 -18.68 -26.81 -19.64
C THR A 385 -17.76 -26.73 -18.42
N TRP A 386 -16.90 -27.73 -18.23
CA TRP A 386 -16.07 -27.88 -17.05
C TRP A 386 -14.58 -27.99 -17.39
N ILE A 387 -13.76 -27.35 -16.57
CA ILE A 387 -12.29 -27.45 -16.61
C ILE A 387 -11.80 -27.61 -15.17
N SER A 388 -10.70 -28.33 -14.95
CA SER A 388 -10.11 -28.39 -13.62
C SER A 388 -9.44 -27.07 -13.27
N ASP A 389 -9.64 -26.58 -12.04
CA ASP A 389 -9.00 -25.36 -11.52
C ASP A 389 -7.46 -25.43 -11.57
N ALA A 390 -6.87 -26.64 -11.55
CA ALA A 390 -5.42 -26.84 -11.75
C ALA A 390 -4.89 -26.24 -13.07
N LEU A 391 -5.75 -26.05 -14.08
CA LEU A 391 -5.44 -25.57 -15.42
C LEU A 391 -5.96 -24.15 -15.68
N ILE A 392 -6.42 -23.46 -14.63
CA ILE A 392 -6.91 -22.10 -14.68
C ILE A 392 -6.23 -21.30 -13.57
N TYR A 393 -5.56 -20.20 -13.92
CA TYR A 393 -5.22 -19.22 -12.91
C TYR A 393 -6.48 -18.44 -12.52
N THR A 394 -7.00 -18.70 -11.33
CA THR A 394 -8.13 -17.98 -10.71
C THR A 394 -7.66 -17.02 -9.62
N GLY A 395 -6.43 -17.21 -9.11
CA GLY A 395 -5.89 -16.47 -7.98
C GLY A 395 -6.52 -16.83 -6.62
N VAL A 396 -7.40 -17.84 -6.60
CA VAL A 396 -8.05 -18.42 -5.41
C VAL A 396 -8.13 -19.94 -5.58
N GLY A 397 -8.68 -20.67 -4.60
CA GLY A 397 -8.93 -22.12 -4.75
C GLY A 397 -10.32 -22.48 -5.29
N THR A 398 -11.29 -21.55 -5.26
CA THR A 398 -12.67 -21.75 -5.72
C THR A 398 -13.32 -20.41 -6.08
N ILE A 399 -14.04 -20.35 -7.20
CA ILE A 399 -14.87 -19.19 -7.59
C ILE A 399 -16.35 -19.57 -7.58
N GLY A 400 -17.17 -18.73 -6.94
CA GLY A 400 -18.62 -18.91 -6.90
C GLY A 400 -19.10 -19.97 -5.90
N PRO A 401 -20.42 -20.28 -5.89
CA PRO A 401 -20.97 -21.32 -5.03
C PRO A 401 -20.54 -22.71 -5.48
N ASN A 402 -20.80 -23.71 -4.64
CA ASN A 402 -20.71 -25.11 -5.04
C ASN A 402 -21.92 -25.47 -5.93
N CYS A 403 -21.68 -26.17 -7.04
CA CYS A 403 -22.71 -26.78 -7.86
C CYS A 403 -23.12 -28.16 -7.27
#